data_AF-A0A8T6WGL7-F1
#
_entry.id   AF-A0A8T6WGL7-F1
#
_cell.length_a   1.000
_cell.length_b   1.000
_cell.length_c   1.000
_cell.angle_alpha   90.00
_cell.angle_beta   90.00
_cell.angle_gamma   90.00
#
_symmetry.space_group_name_H-M   'P 1'
#
loop_
_entity.id
_entity.type
_entity.pdbx_description
1 polymer ?
#
loop_
_entity_poly.entity_id
_entity_poly.type
_entity_poly.pdbx_seq_one_letter_code
_entity_poly.pdbx_strand_id
1 'polypeptide(L)'
;GKVIKDAVASVSGWQRGGNTLLGTIILLSPFSVAAGMTCVEDGFTVDKLRKKVRVVVESSTAQDAVDVYEAIHVAQPEGLGKVPRLDVTDPASKQQILEEKVTLLEVFKISSDYDSVASEWVSNYSITFDLGYPYFAQLIQDQKDINTATVQTFLKILSEVPDTFIVRKVGPSKAEQISSKAQKVLDKGGMLTSEGRRSVHEFDKELRDPAHHFSPGTTADIVAGVLAVAVLNGYRP
;
A
#
# COMPACT_ATOMS: atom_id res chain seq x y z
N GLY A 1 -13.64 -7.91 -2.63
CA GLY A 1 -13.42 -9.10 -1.80
C GLY A 1 -12.90 -10.25 -2.59
N LYS A 2 -13.75 -10.95 -3.37
CA LYS A 2 -13.36 -12.16 -4.10
C LYS A 2 -12.05 -12.06 -4.90
N VAL A 3 -11.85 -10.97 -5.64
CA VAL A 3 -10.59 -10.72 -6.38
C VAL A 3 -9.36 -10.72 -5.48
N ILE A 4 -9.45 -10.09 -4.30
CA ILE A 4 -8.36 -10.06 -3.30
C ILE A 4 -8.10 -11.48 -2.79
N LYS A 5 -9.16 -12.21 -2.41
CA LYS A 5 -9.04 -13.59 -1.91
C LYS A 5 -8.38 -14.51 -2.92
N ASP A 6 -8.87 -14.49 -4.16
CA ASP A 6 -8.37 -15.35 -5.23
C ASP A 6 -6.90 -15.00 -5.57
N ALA A 7 -6.55 -13.71 -5.58
CA ALA A 7 -5.17 -13.26 -5.82
C ALA A 7 -4.22 -13.69 -4.70
N VAL A 8 -4.63 -13.56 -3.44
CA VAL A 8 -3.81 -14.01 -2.29
C VAL A 8 -3.63 -15.53 -2.31
N ALA A 9 -4.70 -16.30 -2.56
CA ALA A 9 -4.63 -17.74 -2.67
C ALA A 9 -3.71 -18.18 -3.83
N SER A 10 -3.78 -17.47 -4.97
CA SER A 10 -2.90 -17.72 -6.12
C SER A 10 -1.44 -17.46 -5.75
N VAL A 11 -1.09 -16.29 -5.19
CA VAL A 11 0.28 -15.99 -4.77
C VAL A 11 0.79 -17.01 -3.76
N SER A 12 -0.02 -17.36 -2.75
CA SER A 12 0.36 -18.37 -1.74
C SER A 12 0.62 -19.76 -2.33
N GLY A 13 0.02 -20.10 -3.48
CA GLY A 13 0.29 -21.36 -4.19
C GLY A 13 1.62 -21.38 -4.95
N TRP A 14 2.17 -20.21 -5.29
CA TRP A 14 3.34 -20.08 -6.18
C TRP A 14 4.66 -19.79 -5.45
N GLN A 15 4.62 -19.40 -4.18
CA GLN A 15 5.81 -19.08 -3.38
C GLN A 15 5.67 -19.57 -1.92
N ARG A 16 6.80 -19.69 -1.20
CA ARG A 16 6.85 -20.25 0.17
C ARG A 16 7.43 -19.29 1.23
N GLY A 17 7.61 -18.02 0.89
CA GLY A 17 8.14 -16.96 1.75
C GLY A 17 7.10 -16.30 2.68
N GLY A 18 5.90 -16.87 2.85
CA GLY A 18 4.86 -16.33 3.72
C GLY A 18 4.08 -15.17 3.10
N ASN A 19 3.59 -14.23 3.93
CA ASN A 19 2.91 -13.03 3.44
C ASN A 19 3.89 -12.08 2.75
N THR A 20 3.83 -12.00 1.43
CA THR A 20 4.71 -11.14 0.63
C THR A 20 3.99 -9.96 -0.02
N LEU A 21 2.69 -10.06 -0.27
CA LEU A 21 1.99 -9.14 -1.18
C LEU A 21 0.54 -8.80 -0.76
N LEU A 22 0.08 -9.15 0.45
CA LEU A 22 -1.30 -8.89 0.86
C LEU A 22 -1.68 -7.41 0.75
N GLY A 23 -0.85 -6.49 1.27
CA GLY A 23 -1.11 -5.05 1.22
C GLY A 23 -1.20 -4.54 -0.22
N THR A 24 -0.21 -4.89 -1.05
CA THR A 24 -0.21 -4.61 -2.49
C THR A 24 -1.49 -5.12 -3.18
N ILE A 25 -1.90 -6.37 -2.93
CA ILE A 25 -3.12 -6.94 -3.54
C ILE A 25 -4.37 -6.16 -3.11
N ILE A 26 -4.48 -5.80 -1.83
CA ILE A 26 -5.58 -5.00 -1.29
C ILE A 26 -5.63 -3.62 -1.96
N LEU A 27 -4.47 -2.95 -2.13
CA LEU A 27 -4.41 -1.64 -2.77
C LEU A 27 -4.71 -1.69 -4.27
N LEU A 28 -4.18 -2.68 -5.00
CA LEU A 28 -4.30 -2.79 -6.45
C LEU A 28 -5.64 -3.35 -6.95
N SER A 29 -6.38 -4.07 -6.10
CA SER A 29 -7.64 -4.70 -6.51
C SER A 29 -8.69 -3.68 -6.97
N PRO A 30 -8.97 -2.59 -6.21
CA PRO A 30 -9.86 -1.54 -6.70
C PRO A 30 -9.36 -0.82 -7.94
N PHE A 31 -8.03 -0.67 -8.11
CA PHE A 31 -7.45 -0.04 -9.30
C PHE A 31 -7.73 -0.87 -10.55
N SER A 32 -7.61 -2.19 -10.46
CA SER A 32 -7.90 -3.12 -11.57
C SER A 32 -9.37 -3.00 -12.03
N VAL A 33 -10.31 -2.97 -11.08
CA VAL A 33 -11.75 -2.82 -11.39
C VAL A 33 -12.03 -1.43 -11.97
N ALA A 34 -11.50 -0.38 -11.34
CA ALA A 34 -11.68 0.99 -11.77
C ALA A 34 -11.08 1.27 -13.16
N ALA A 35 -9.92 0.68 -13.47
CA ALA A 35 -9.32 0.76 -14.80
C ALA A 35 -10.25 0.15 -15.86
N GLY A 36 -10.80 -1.04 -15.60
CA GLY A 36 -11.81 -1.66 -16.47
C GLY A 36 -13.04 -0.77 -16.69
N MET A 37 -13.53 -0.10 -15.63
CA MET A 37 -14.64 0.86 -15.73
C MET A 37 -14.27 2.14 -16.50
N THR A 38 -13.00 2.58 -16.41
CA THR A 38 -12.53 3.82 -17.03
C THR A 38 -12.33 3.65 -18.54
N CYS A 39 -11.84 2.50 -18.99
CA CYS A 39 -11.60 2.23 -20.41
C CYS A 39 -12.88 2.16 -21.27
N VAL A 40 -14.06 2.06 -20.64
CA VAL A 40 -15.36 2.07 -21.32
C VAL A 40 -15.80 3.50 -21.71
N GLU A 41 -15.22 4.53 -21.10
CA GLU A 41 -15.54 5.94 -21.34
C GLU A 41 -14.41 6.63 -22.14
N ASP A 42 -14.73 7.69 -22.90
CA ASP A 42 -13.80 8.40 -23.80
C ASP A 42 -12.56 8.97 -23.08
N GLY A 43 -11.50 8.16 -23.01
CA GLY A 43 -10.14 8.55 -22.60
C GLY A 43 -9.82 8.35 -21.12
N PHE A 44 -8.64 7.77 -20.86
CA PHE A 44 -8.07 7.57 -19.53
C PHE A 44 -7.45 8.86 -18.99
N THR A 45 -7.75 9.21 -17.73
CA THR A 45 -7.01 10.22 -16.96
C THR A 45 -6.91 9.74 -15.52
N VAL A 46 -5.88 10.20 -14.81
CA VAL A 46 -5.67 9.86 -13.39
C VAL A 46 -6.84 10.31 -12.51
N ASP A 47 -7.44 11.48 -12.80
CA ASP A 47 -8.62 11.97 -12.08
C ASP A 47 -9.84 11.09 -12.30
N LYS A 48 -10.11 10.66 -13.55
CA LYS A 48 -11.18 9.70 -13.83
C LYS A 48 -10.93 8.37 -13.12
N LEU A 49 -9.69 7.85 -13.16
CA LEU A 49 -9.33 6.63 -12.44
C LEU A 49 -9.66 6.76 -10.95
N ARG A 50 -9.17 7.82 -10.29
CA ARG A 50 -9.42 8.03 -8.85
C ARG A 50 -10.90 8.13 -8.52
N LYS A 51 -11.71 8.79 -9.37
CA LYS A 51 -13.18 8.82 -9.21
C LYS A 51 -13.81 7.44 -9.32
N LYS A 52 -13.37 6.60 -10.26
CA LYS A 52 -13.87 5.23 -10.39
C LYS A 52 -13.39 4.33 -9.24
N VAL A 53 -12.17 4.51 -8.75
CA VAL A 53 -11.66 3.83 -7.55
C VAL A 53 -12.54 4.13 -6.35
N ARG A 54 -12.90 5.40 -6.14
CA ARG A 54 -13.84 5.81 -5.08
C ARG A 54 -15.17 5.06 -5.17
N VAL A 55 -15.76 5.00 -6.37
CA VAL A 55 -17.01 4.27 -6.61
C VAL A 55 -16.86 2.79 -6.25
N VAL A 56 -15.78 2.14 -6.69
CA VAL A 56 -15.52 0.72 -6.38
C VAL A 56 -15.42 0.49 -4.87
N VAL A 57 -14.64 1.32 -4.17
CA VAL A 57 -14.44 1.21 -2.71
C VAL A 57 -15.73 1.46 -1.94
N GLU A 58 -16.47 2.53 -2.25
CA GLU A 58 -17.75 2.87 -1.61
C GLU A 58 -18.85 1.85 -1.92
N SER A 59 -18.75 1.11 -3.03
CA SER A 59 -19.70 0.05 -3.40
C SER A 59 -19.39 -1.32 -2.77
N SER A 60 -18.34 -1.42 -1.96
CA SER A 60 -17.94 -2.69 -1.33
C SER A 60 -19.01 -3.22 -0.37
N THR A 61 -19.12 -4.54 -0.28
CA THR A 61 -20.18 -5.24 0.46
C THR A 61 -19.67 -5.96 1.70
N ALA A 62 -20.59 -6.47 2.52
CA ALA A 62 -20.25 -7.37 3.63
C ALA A 62 -19.62 -8.69 3.15
N GLN A 63 -20.03 -9.19 1.98
CA GLN A 63 -19.39 -10.36 1.39
C GLN A 63 -17.94 -10.04 0.97
N ASP A 64 -17.69 -8.82 0.49
CA ASP A 64 -16.33 -8.39 0.18
C ASP A 64 -15.45 -8.34 1.43
N ALA A 65 -16.00 -7.92 2.56
CA ALA A 65 -15.32 -7.93 3.85
C ALA A 65 -14.96 -9.36 4.26
N VAL A 66 -15.92 -10.28 4.25
CA VAL A 66 -15.66 -11.70 4.56
C VAL A 66 -14.58 -12.30 3.66
N ASP A 67 -14.63 -12.05 2.35
CA ASP A 67 -13.60 -12.55 1.43
C ASP A 67 -12.20 -12.00 1.75
N VAL A 68 -12.09 -10.74 2.20
CA VAL A 68 -10.82 -10.17 2.65
C VAL A 68 -10.36 -10.78 3.98
N TYR A 69 -11.26 -11.12 4.90
CA TYR A 69 -10.90 -11.86 6.13
C TYR A 69 -10.33 -13.23 5.79
N GLU A 70 -10.93 -13.95 4.84
CA GLU A 70 -10.37 -15.22 4.34
C GLU A 70 -9.00 -15.00 3.69
N ALA A 71 -8.84 -13.93 2.90
CA ALA A 71 -7.56 -13.59 2.30
C ALA A 71 -6.47 -13.35 3.35
N ILE A 72 -6.79 -12.59 4.41
CA ILE A 72 -5.88 -12.34 5.54
C ILE A 72 -5.54 -13.65 6.25
N HIS A 73 -6.51 -14.54 6.45
CA HIS A 73 -6.29 -15.85 7.06
C HIS A 73 -5.34 -16.72 6.23
N VAL A 74 -5.44 -16.69 4.90
CA VAL A 74 -4.52 -17.40 3.99
C VAL A 74 -3.13 -16.76 4.01
N ALA A 75 -3.05 -15.43 3.98
CA ALA A 75 -1.77 -14.72 3.96
C ALA A 75 -0.98 -14.85 5.27
N GLN A 76 -1.67 -14.91 6.42
CA GLN A 76 -1.08 -14.92 7.76
C GLN A 76 -0.07 -13.78 7.99
N PRO A 77 -0.47 -12.51 7.80
CA PRO A 77 0.42 -11.38 8.01
C PRO A 77 0.86 -11.26 9.47
N GLU A 78 2.11 -10.89 9.68
CA GLU A 78 2.65 -10.62 11.01
C GLU A 78 2.14 -9.30 11.58
N GLY A 79 2.04 -9.20 12.91
CA GLY A 79 1.82 -7.93 13.59
C GLY A 79 0.39 -7.38 13.51
N LEU A 80 -0.60 -8.21 13.20
CA LEU A 80 -2.03 -7.81 13.22
C LEU A 80 -2.52 -7.33 14.60
N GLY A 81 -1.91 -7.83 15.67
CA GLY A 81 -2.36 -7.55 17.03
C GLY A 81 -3.77 -8.09 17.30
N LYS A 82 -4.38 -7.64 18.40
CA LYS A 82 -5.80 -7.86 18.68
C LYS A 82 -6.54 -6.53 18.64
N VAL A 83 -7.72 -6.52 18.04
CA VAL A 83 -8.59 -5.35 17.94
C VAL A 83 -9.93 -5.63 18.62
N PRO A 84 -10.55 -4.62 19.27
CA PRO A 84 -11.73 -4.83 20.09
C PRO A 84 -13.02 -5.11 19.29
N ARG A 85 -13.03 -4.80 17.99
CA ARG A 85 -14.19 -4.94 17.13
C ARG A 85 -13.80 -5.58 15.81
N LEU A 86 -14.55 -6.62 15.42
CA LEU A 86 -14.36 -7.35 14.16
C LEU A 86 -12.92 -7.83 13.97
N ASP A 87 -12.31 -8.40 15.00
CA ASP A 87 -10.95 -8.96 14.92
C ASP A 87 -10.86 -10.05 13.85
N VAL A 88 -9.87 -9.97 12.97
CA VAL A 88 -9.71 -10.93 11.87
C VAL A 88 -9.33 -12.35 12.34
N THR A 89 -8.83 -12.47 13.57
CA THR A 89 -8.53 -13.76 14.22
C THR A 89 -9.71 -14.32 15.01
N ASP A 90 -10.76 -13.52 15.24
CA ASP A 90 -11.98 -13.99 15.89
C ASP A 90 -12.90 -14.67 14.86
N PRO A 91 -13.20 -15.98 15.01
CA PRO A 91 -14.08 -16.69 14.10
C PRO A 91 -15.51 -16.11 14.04
N ALA A 92 -15.96 -15.41 15.09
CA ALA A 92 -17.28 -14.77 15.10
C ALA A 92 -17.36 -13.53 14.20
N SER A 93 -16.23 -12.87 13.91
CA SER A 93 -16.21 -11.61 13.15
C SER A 93 -16.84 -11.75 11.76
N LYS A 94 -16.56 -12.85 11.05
CA LYS A 94 -17.14 -13.08 9.71
C LYS A 94 -18.66 -13.19 9.76
N GLN A 95 -19.20 -13.86 10.78
CA GLN A 95 -20.64 -13.99 10.97
C GLN A 95 -21.26 -12.63 11.33
N GLN A 96 -20.65 -11.90 12.27
CA GLN A 96 -21.10 -10.57 12.68
C GLN A 96 -21.12 -9.59 11.49
N ILE A 97 -20.08 -9.61 10.64
CA ILE A 97 -20.00 -8.80 9.42
C ILE A 97 -21.21 -9.03 8.51
N LEU A 98 -21.61 -10.29 8.31
CA LEU A 98 -22.74 -10.64 7.45
C LEU A 98 -24.08 -10.25 8.08
N GLU A 99 -24.26 -10.49 9.38
CA GLU A 99 -25.49 -10.18 10.11
C GLU A 99 -25.75 -8.67 10.20
N GLU A 100 -24.73 -7.90 10.55
CA GLU A 100 -24.78 -6.44 10.66
C GLU A 100 -24.63 -5.74 9.30
N LYS A 101 -24.34 -6.48 8.23
CA LYS A 101 -24.08 -5.98 6.87
C LYS A 101 -22.95 -4.95 6.80
N VAL A 102 -21.92 -5.12 7.61
CA VAL A 102 -20.76 -4.22 7.64
C VAL A 102 -19.96 -4.37 6.35
N THR A 103 -19.83 -3.29 5.59
CA THR A 103 -19.08 -3.26 4.33
C THR A 103 -17.56 -3.35 4.55
N LEU A 104 -16.81 -3.72 3.52
CA LEU A 104 -15.34 -3.74 3.58
C LEU A 104 -14.76 -2.35 3.88
N LEU A 105 -15.34 -1.29 3.32
CA LEU A 105 -14.93 0.08 3.64
C LEU A 105 -15.15 0.40 5.13
N GLU A 106 -16.26 -0.03 5.72
CA GLU A 106 -16.51 0.17 7.16
C GLU A 106 -15.55 -0.63 8.04
N VAL A 107 -15.16 -1.83 7.63
CA VAL A 107 -14.07 -2.57 8.29
C VAL A 107 -12.78 -1.77 8.25
N PHE A 108 -12.36 -1.26 7.09
CA PHE A 108 -11.12 -0.49 6.99
C PHE A 108 -11.14 0.84 7.77
N LYS A 109 -12.32 1.43 8.01
CA LYS A 109 -12.46 2.59 8.91
C LYS A 109 -12.08 2.26 10.36
N ILE A 110 -12.18 1.00 10.79
CA ILE A 110 -11.79 0.60 12.16
C ILE A 110 -10.27 0.66 12.32
N SER A 111 -9.52 0.38 11.25
CA SER A 111 -8.05 0.28 11.28
C SER A 111 -7.30 1.43 10.61
N SER A 112 -8.00 2.38 9.98
CA SER A 112 -7.37 3.46 9.19
C SER A 112 -6.42 4.35 9.99
N ASP A 113 -6.58 4.44 11.31
CA ASP A 113 -5.72 5.28 12.16
C ASP A 113 -4.33 4.65 12.43
N TYR A 114 -4.18 3.34 12.19
CA TYR A 114 -2.95 2.58 12.49
C TYR A 114 -2.55 1.59 11.38
N ASP A 115 -3.19 1.67 10.21
CA ASP A 115 -2.89 0.89 9.02
C ASP A 115 -2.96 1.79 7.77
N SER A 116 -1.83 2.07 7.12
CA SER A 116 -1.86 2.95 5.95
C SER A 116 -2.53 2.31 4.72
N VAL A 117 -2.60 0.98 4.62
CA VAL A 117 -3.37 0.30 3.56
C VAL A 117 -4.86 0.57 3.76
N ALA A 118 -5.35 0.46 5.00
CA ALA A 118 -6.72 0.80 5.33
C ALA A 118 -6.98 2.32 5.18
N SER A 119 -6.02 3.15 5.58
CA SER A 119 -6.09 4.61 5.41
C SER A 119 -6.21 5.03 3.95
N GLU A 120 -5.47 4.38 3.03
CA GLU A 120 -5.63 4.59 1.59
C GLU A 120 -7.06 4.27 1.13
N TRP A 121 -7.66 3.17 1.57
CA TRP A 121 -9.04 2.85 1.23
C TRP A 121 -10.03 3.91 1.74
N VAL A 122 -9.85 4.38 2.97
CA VAL A 122 -10.77 5.34 3.60
C VAL A 122 -10.60 6.76 3.06
N SER A 123 -9.37 7.16 2.76
CA SER A 123 -9.02 8.52 2.30
C SER A 123 -9.07 8.69 0.78
N ASN A 124 -9.62 7.71 0.05
CA ASN A 124 -9.61 7.69 -1.41
C ASN A 124 -8.19 7.83 -1.98
N TYR A 125 -7.29 7.02 -1.43
CA TYR A 125 -5.90 6.80 -1.82
C TYR A 125 -5.06 8.09 -1.81
N SER A 126 -5.14 8.85 -0.72
CA SER A 126 -4.49 10.15 -0.61
C SER A 126 -2.96 10.09 -0.72
N ILE A 127 -2.30 9.11 -0.09
CA ILE A 127 -0.85 8.95 -0.20
C ILE A 127 -0.48 8.59 -1.65
N THR A 128 -1.22 7.69 -2.30
CA THR A 128 -0.93 7.33 -3.69
C THR A 128 -1.15 8.50 -4.65
N PHE A 129 -2.31 9.16 -4.61
CA PHE A 129 -2.70 10.16 -5.63
C PHE A 129 -2.24 11.59 -5.33
N ASP A 130 -2.07 11.98 -4.06
CA ASP A 130 -1.73 13.35 -3.68
C ASP A 130 -0.25 13.53 -3.36
N LEU A 131 0.44 12.46 -2.92
CA LEU A 131 1.86 12.49 -2.58
C LEU A 131 2.73 11.70 -3.57
N GLY A 132 2.52 10.39 -3.65
CA GLY A 132 3.40 9.47 -4.35
C GLY A 132 3.39 9.66 -5.87
N TYR A 133 2.22 9.61 -6.49
CA TYR A 133 2.09 9.71 -7.95
C TYR A 133 2.52 11.06 -8.51
N PRO A 134 2.13 12.22 -7.94
CA PRO A 134 2.60 13.52 -8.44
C PRO A 134 4.13 13.64 -8.39
N TYR A 135 4.75 13.18 -7.30
CA TYR A 135 6.21 13.19 -7.16
C TYR A 135 6.90 12.25 -8.16
N PHE A 136 6.40 11.04 -8.33
CA PHE A 136 6.88 10.09 -9.33
C PHE A 136 6.76 10.66 -10.75
N ALA A 137 5.60 11.21 -11.10
CA ALA A 137 5.33 11.77 -12.41
C ALA A 137 6.27 12.93 -12.75
N GLN A 138 6.56 13.80 -11.78
CA GLN A 138 7.53 14.89 -11.97
C GLN A 138 8.93 14.34 -12.29
N LEU A 139 9.39 13.31 -11.58
CA LEU A 139 10.71 12.71 -11.85
C LEU A 139 10.79 12.08 -13.25
N ILE A 140 9.72 11.45 -13.72
CA ILE A 140 9.64 10.94 -15.09
C ILE A 140 9.66 12.09 -16.11
N GLN A 141 8.94 13.19 -15.86
CA GLN A 141 8.99 14.39 -16.71
C GLN A 141 10.40 15.01 -16.77
N ASP A 142 11.13 14.96 -15.65
CA ASP A 142 12.53 15.38 -15.53
C ASP A 142 13.53 14.36 -16.12
N GLN A 143 13.03 13.41 -16.92
CA GLN A 143 13.79 12.39 -17.65
C GLN A 143 14.64 11.49 -16.74
N LYS A 144 14.16 11.21 -15.52
CA LYS A 144 14.77 10.19 -14.66
C LYS A 144 14.27 8.81 -15.08
N ASP A 145 15.15 7.81 -14.98
CA ASP A 145 14.78 6.42 -15.24
C ASP A 145 13.81 5.90 -14.18
N ILE A 146 13.07 4.85 -14.51
CA ILE A 146 12.03 4.27 -13.65
C ILE A 146 12.57 3.85 -12.28
N ASN A 147 13.79 3.30 -12.21
CA ASN A 147 14.34 2.80 -10.96
C ASN A 147 14.68 3.96 -10.03
N THR A 148 15.30 5.01 -10.58
CA THR A 148 15.55 6.26 -9.86
C THR A 148 14.25 6.89 -9.36
N ALA A 149 13.23 7.00 -10.22
CA ALA A 149 11.95 7.59 -9.85
C ALA A 149 11.22 6.76 -8.77
N THR A 150 11.27 5.43 -8.87
CA THR A 150 10.66 4.51 -7.90
C THR A 150 11.31 4.63 -6.53
N VAL A 151 12.65 4.55 -6.45
CA VAL A 151 13.37 4.67 -5.18
C VAL A 151 13.20 6.06 -4.55
N GLN A 152 13.22 7.11 -5.38
CA GLN A 152 12.94 8.46 -4.89
C GLN A 152 11.54 8.60 -4.31
N THR A 153 10.53 8.04 -4.99
CA THR A 153 9.14 8.08 -4.52
C THR A 153 8.95 7.29 -3.24
N PHE A 154 9.60 6.13 -3.12
CA PHE A 154 9.64 5.35 -1.90
C PHE A 154 10.22 6.16 -0.72
N LEU A 155 11.37 6.83 -0.92
CA LEU A 155 11.98 7.65 0.11
C LEU A 155 11.08 8.84 0.48
N LYS A 156 10.43 9.47 -0.49
CA LYS A 156 9.49 10.59 -0.29
C LYS A 156 8.31 10.17 0.58
N ILE A 157 7.65 9.06 0.24
CA ILE A 157 6.54 8.54 1.05
C ILE A 157 7.03 8.17 2.45
N LEU A 158 8.13 7.41 2.57
CA LEU A 158 8.65 6.99 3.87
C LEU A 158 9.06 8.17 4.76
N SER A 159 9.55 9.27 4.16
CA SER A 159 9.95 10.47 4.90
C SER A 159 8.78 11.25 5.51
N GLU A 160 7.59 11.16 4.92
CA GLU A 160 6.40 11.92 5.34
C GLU A 160 5.38 11.06 6.08
N VAL A 161 5.33 9.75 5.78
CA VAL A 161 4.38 8.81 6.36
C VAL A 161 5.15 7.70 7.07
N PRO A 162 5.15 7.67 8.42
CA PRO A 162 5.72 6.57 9.17
C PRO A 162 5.11 5.22 8.77
N ASP A 163 5.97 4.26 8.45
CA ASP A 163 5.53 2.97 7.92
C ASP A 163 4.80 2.12 8.98
N THR A 164 3.52 1.83 8.75
CA THR A 164 2.69 1.11 9.74
C THR A 164 3.14 -0.33 9.98
N PHE A 165 3.85 -0.97 9.05
CA PHE A 165 4.43 -2.29 9.29
C PHE A 165 5.62 -2.19 10.27
N ILE A 166 6.45 -1.16 10.16
CA ILE A 166 7.49 -0.86 11.15
C ILE A 166 6.86 -0.52 12.51
N VAL A 167 5.80 0.32 12.53
CA VAL A 167 5.08 0.66 13.78
C VAL A 167 4.61 -0.60 14.51
N ARG A 168 4.04 -1.57 13.80
CA ARG A 168 3.57 -2.85 14.38
C ARG A 168 4.69 -3.69 14.97
N LYS A 169 5.87 -3.70 14.35
CA LYS A 169 6.99 -4.55 14.78
C LYS A 169 7.82 -3.93 15.89
N VAL A 170 8.09 -2.64 15.82
CA VAL A 170 9.09 -1.97 16.69
C VAL A 170 8.61 -0.63 17.27
N GLY A 171 7.35 -0.26 17.05
CA GLY A 171 6.70 0.89 17.67
C GLY A 171 6.83 2.22 16.90
N PRO A 172 5.98 3.20 17.23
CA PRO A 172 5.84 4.45 16.48
C PRO A 172 7.11 5.32 16.51
N SER A 173 7.76 5.44 17.68
CA SER A 173 9.00 6.22 17.80
C SER A 173 10.10 5.72 16.87
N LYS A 174 10.16 4.40 16.62
CA LYS A 174 11.15 3.83 15.72
C LYS A 174 10.79 4.08 14.25
N ALA A 175 9.51 3.96 13.89
CA ALA A 175 9.04 4.32 12.56
C ALA A 175 9.33 5.80 12.22
N GLU A 176 9.09 6.72 13.17
CA GLU A 176 9.42 8.15 13.02
C GLU A 176 10.93 8.40 12.83
N GLN A 177 11.78 7.66 13.56
CA GLN A 177 13.23 7.72 13.36
C GLN A 177 13.62 7.26 11.95
N ILE A 178 12.98 6.21 11.43
CA ILE A 178 13.22 5.72 10.07
C ILE A 178 12.76 6.75 9.03
N SER A 179 11.59 7.37 9.21
CA SER A 179 11.13 8.48 8.36
C SER A 179 12.10 9.66 8.37
N SER A 180 12.59 10.03 9.57
CA SER A 180 13.60 11.09 9.71
C SER A 180 14.91 10.76 9.00
N LYS A 181 15.31 9.48 8.97
CA LYS A 181 16.48 9.02 8.20
C LYS A 181 16.22 9.05 6.69
N ALA A 182 15.03 8.65 6.24
CA ALA A 182 14.63 8.77 4.84
C ALA A 182 14.68 10.23 4.37
N GLN A 183 14.21 11.17 5.20
CA GLN A 183 14.33 12.62 4.92
C GLN A 183 15.80 13.05 4.78
N LYS A 184 16.69 12.64 5.69
CA LYS A 184 18.13 12.95 5.58
C LYS A 184 18.78 12.39 4.31
N VAL A 185 18.31 11.25 3.83
CA VAL A 185 18.75 10.67 2.54
C VAL A 185 18.27 11.53 1.37
N LEU A 186 17.02 12.02 1.42
CA LEU A 186 16.47 12.95 0.43
C LEU A 186 17.17 14.31 0.43
N ASP A 187 17.51 14.84 1.60
CA ASP A 187 18.23 16.13 1.74
C ASP A 187 19.61 16.08 1.06
N LYS A 188 20.24 14.90 1.03
CA LYS A 188 21.48 14.64 0.27
C LYS A 188 21.25 14.42 -1.23
N GLY A 189 20.00 14.50 -1.69
CA GLY A 189 19.57 14.31 -3.08
C GLY A 189 19.12 12.90 -3.44
N GLY A 190 19.04 11.96 -2.49
CA GLY A 190 18.62 10.58 -2.74
C GLY A 190 19.34 9.94 -3.93
N MET A 191 18.61 9.33 -4.86
CA MET A 191 19.21 8.73 -6.07
C MET A 191 19.75 9.74 -7.09
N LEU A 192 19.46 11.05 -6.95
CA LEU A 192 19.80 12.06 -7.96
C LEU A 192 21.26 12.54 -7.87
N THR A 193 21.93 12.38 -6.74
CA THR A 193 23.32 12.82 -6.54
C THR A 193 24.22 11.64 -6.18
N SER A 194 25.54 11.80 -6.37
CA SER A 194 26.52 10.77 -5.99
C SER A 194 26.63 10.60 -4.47
N GLU A 195 26.42 11.67 -3.70
CA GLU A 195 26.37 11.58 -2.22
C GLU A 195 25.09 10.89 -1.76
N GLY A 196 23.95 11.31 -2.28
CA GLY A 196 22.65 10.72 -1.94
C GLY A 196 22.62 9.23 -2.27
N ARG A 197 23.13 8.78 -3.42
CA ARG A 197 23.20 7.35 -3.78
C ARG A 197 23.99 6.52 -2.77
N ARG A 198 25.08 7.05 -2.22
CA ARG A 198 25.82 6.39 -1.12
C ARG A 198 24.96 6.31 0.13
N SER A 199 24.29 7.41 0.49
CA SER A 199 23.38 7.46 1.64
C SER A 199 22.18 6.52 1.50
N VAL A 200 21.62 6.36 0.29
CA VAL A 200 20.56 5.38 -0.01
C VAL A 200 21.06 3.96 0.25
N HIS A 201 22.26 3.62 -0.23
CA HIS A 201 22.81 2.29 -0.06
C HIS A 201 23.13 1.95 1.40
N GLU A 202 23.64 2.93 2.16
CA GLU A 202 23.84 2.79 3.61
C GLU A 202 22.51 2.61 4.35
N PHE A 203 21.50 3.40 4.00
CA PHE A 203 20.18 3.30 4.61
C PHE A 203 19.49 1.98 4.27
N ASP A 204 19.56 1.52 3.02
CA ASP A 204 19.02 0.21 2.59
C ASP A 204 19.66 -0.97 3.35
N LYS A 205 20.98 -0.91 3.61
CA LYS A 205 21.66 -1.90 4.47
C LYS A 205 21.09 -1.92 5.89
N GLU A 206 20.82 -0.74 6.46
CA GLU A 206 20.23 -0.63 7.79
C GLU A 206 18.80 -1.22 7.81
N LEU A 207 17.96 -0.89 6.83
CA LEU A 207 16.58 -1.38 6.75
C LEU A 207 16.50 -2.90 6.58
N ARG A 208 17.46 -3.49 5.87
CA ARG A 208 17.52 -4.94 5.60
C ARG A 208 18.15 -5.75 6.73
N ASP A 209 18.68 -5.10 7.76
CA ASP A 209 19.30 -5.83 8.87
C ASP A 209 18.24 -6.69 9.59
N PRO A 210 18.37 -8.03 9.55
CA PRO A 210 17.38 -8.92 10.14
C PRO A 210 17.28 -8.78 11.66
N ALA A 211 18.29 -8.21 12.34
CA ALA A 211 18.26 -7.97 13.77
C ALA A 211 17.29 -6.84 14.18
N HIS A 212 16.89 -6.00 13.23
CA HIS A 212 16.23 -4.73 13.52
C HIS A 212 14.75 -4.68 13.13
N HIS A 213 14.30 -5.50 12.18
CA HIS A 213 12.92 -5.52 11.69
C HIS A 213 12.39 -4.16 11.16
N PHE A 214 13.25 -3.38 10.50
CA PHE A 214 12.90 -2.05 9.95
C PHE A 214 12.44 -2.05 8.50
N SER A 215 11.99 -3.19 7.94
CA SER A 215 11.54 -3.22 6.54
C SER A 215 10.23 -2.42 6.37
N PRO A 216 10.21 -1.34 5.56
CA PRO A 216 9.02 -0.51 5.35
C PRO A 216 8.10 -1.13 4.29
N GLY A 217 7.44 -2.23 4.67
CA GLY A 217 6.59 -3.01 3.78
C GLY A 217 5.37 -2.23 3.28
N THR A 218 4.73 -1.45 4.14
CA THR A 218 3.53 -0.69 3.75
C THR A 218 3.87 0.41 2.75
N THR A 219 5.03 1.05 2.89
CA THR A 219 5.55 2.03 1.92
C THR A 219 5.74 1.37 0.55
N ALA A 220 6.29 0.15 0.51
CA ALA A 220 6.46 -0.59 -0.73
C ALA A 220 5.11 -0.92 -1.39
N ASP A 221 4.09 -1.31 -0.60
CA ASP A 221 2.73 -1.56 -1.10
C ASP A 221 2.13 -0.30 -1.76
N ILE A 222 2.30 0.87 -1.15
CA ILE A 222 1.80 2.14 -1.70
C ILE A 222 2.56 2.53 -2.98
N VAL A 223 3.87 2.33 -3.02
CA VAL A 223 4.68 2.55 -4.24
C VAL A 223 4.22 1.65 -5.37
N ALA A 224 3.82 0.40 -5.10
CA ALA A 224 3.20 -0.45 -6.13
C ALA A 224 1.91 0.18 -6.68
N GLY A 225 1.09 0.80 -5.81
CA GLY A 225 -0.05 1.61 -6.22
C GLY A 225 0.33 2.77 -7.15
N VAL A 226 1.37 3.53 -6.80
CA VAL A 226 1.89 4.64 -7.63
C VAL A 226 2.32 4.15 -9.02
N LEU A 227 3.07 3.04 -9.07
CA LEU A 227 3.51 2.45 -10.32
C LEU A 227 2.33 1.95 -11.17
N ALA A 228 1.31 1.36 -10.55
CA ALA A 228 0.11 0.95 -11.25
C ALA A 228 -0.61 2.15 -11.90
N VAL A 229 -0.74 3.28 -11.18
CA VAL A 229 -1.30 4.52 -11.75
C VAL A 229 -0.47 5.00 -12.93
N ALA A 230 0.86 4.98 -12.83
CA ALA A 230 1.75 5.38 -13.93
C ALA A 230 1.59 4.50 -15.17
N VAL A 231 1.58 3.17 -15.01
CA VAL A 231 1.40 2.20 -16.11
C VAL A 231 0.04 2.35 -16.78
N LEU A 232 -1.02 2.52 -15.98
CA LEU A 232 -2.38 2.78 -16.47
C LEU A 232 -2.47 4.13 -17.22
N ASN A 233 -1.73 5.14 -16.76
CA ASN A 233 -1.62 6.44 -17.44
C ASN A 233 -0.68 6.42 -18.66
N GLY A 234 -0.29 5.24 -19.15
CA GLY A 234 0.43 5.08 -20.40
C GLY A 234 1.95 5.09 -20.26
N TYR A 235 2.52 5.07 -19.05
CA TYR A 235 3.96 4.87 -18.90
C TYR A 235 4.38 3.52 -19.49
N ARG A 236 5.48 3.51 -20.27
CA ARG A 236 6.11 2.34 -20.87
C ARG A 236 7.61 2.42 -20.59
N PRO A 237 8.22 1.42 -19.91
CA PRO A 237 9.65 1.38 -19.62
C PRO A 237 10.53 1.30 -20.88
#